data_AF-A0A455UDA9-F1
#
_entry.id   AF-A0A455UDA9-F1
#
_cell.length_a   1.000
_cell.length_b   1.000
_cell.length_c   1.000
_cell.angle_alpha   90.00
_cell.angle_beta   90.00
_cell.angle_gamma   90.00
#
_symmetry.space_group_name_H-M   'P 1'
#
loop_
_entity.id
_entity.type
_entity.pdbx_description
1 polymer ?
#
loop_
_entity_poly.entity_id
_entity_poly.type
_entity_poly.pdbx_seq_one_letter_code
_entity_poly.pdbx_strand_id
1 'polypeptide(L)'
;MAYNDQMHNAMDSGNAESWFGAPPPDLTLEARLRGTDWIYSYLLGFYKDPSRPTGVNNTVFDLVAMPNVLEPLQGVQELVCAETDHPVEGQEPDALSGKYQSCNVLQVTEPGRLEPAEFEEAMYDLTNFLAYVGEPSKLQAQALAPKVLIFIFIFGVIAYLLKREYWRDIH
;
A
#
# COMPACT_ATOMS: atom_id res chain seq x y z
N MET A 1 8.14 12.42 23.04
CA MET A 1 8.23 12.10 21.60
C MET A 1 8.65 13.36 20.89
N ALA A 2 9.88 13.39 20.37
CA ALA A 2 10.33 14.47 19.50
C ALA A 2 9.62 14.34 18.14
N TYR A 3 9.43 15.45 17.42
CA TYR A 3 8.87 15.41 16.07
C TYR A 3 9.74 14.48 15.19
N ASN A 4 9.09 13.50 14.53
CA ASN A 4 9.72 12.58 13.56
C ASN A 4 10.62 11.48 14.15
N ASP A 5 10.35 11.02 15.37
CA ASP A 5 11.03 9.87 15.99
C ASP A 5 10.60 8.55 15.31
N GLN A 6 11.54 7.86 14.66
CA GLN A 6 11.28 6.64 13.88
C GLN A 6 11.27 5.40 14.77
N MET A 7 10.58 4.34 14.35
CA MET A 7 10.61 3.08 15.09
C MET A 7 11.98 2.40 14.96
N HIS A 8 12.65 2.12 16.08
CA HIS A 8 13.99 1.50 16.09
C HIS A 8 13.97 -0.02 16.31
N ASN A 9 12.79 -0.64 16.41
CA ASN A 9 12.64 -2.08 16.67
C ASN A 9 12.52 -2.92 15.38
N ALA A 10 13.18 -2.49 14.31
CA ALA A 10 13.25 -3.27 13.08
C ALA A 10 14.17 -4.48 13.26
N MET A 11 13.87 -5.58 12.56
CA MET A 11 14.74 -6.75 12.53
C MET A 11 16.09 -6.39 11.90
N ASP A 12 17.18 -6.89 12.48
CA ASP A 12 18.52 -6.71 11.90
C ASP A 12 18.62 -7.39 10.52
N SER A 13 19.19 -6.70 9.54
CA SER A 13 19.23 -7.17 8.14
C SER A 13 20.03 -8.47 7.96
N GLY A 14 21.07 -8.68 8.76
CA GLY A 14 21.89 -9.90 8.68
C GLY A 14 21.14 -11.13 9.20
N ASN A 15 20.39 -10.97 10.30
CA ASN A 15 19.51 -12.04 10.80
C ASN A 15 18.39 -12.34 9.82
N ALA A 16 17.82 -11.30 9.21
CA ALA A 16 16.72 -11.45 8.26
C ALA A 16 17.14 -12.20 6.98
N GLU A 17 18.32 -11.89 6.43
CA GLU A 17 18.87 -12.63 5.28
C GLU A 17 19.15 -14.09 5.65
N SER A 18 19.68 -14.35 6.85
CA SER A 18 19.92 -15.72 7.32
C SER A 18 18.64 -16.54 7.51
N TRP A 19 17.53 -15.92 7.89
CA TRP A 19 16.27 -16.64 8.20
C TRP A 19 15.31 -16.73 7.01
N PHE A 20 15.25 -15.68 6.20
CA PHE A 20 14.26 -15.54 5.11
C PHE A 20 14.89 -15.47 3.71
N GLY A 21 16.22 -15.54 3.61
CA GLY A 21 16.96 -15.47 2.33
C GLY A 21 17.09 -14.08 1.74
N ALA A 22 16.27 -13.12 2.18
CA ALA A 22 16.36 -11.71 1.87
C ALA A 22 15.78 -10.89 3.04
N PRO A 23 16.30 -9.67 3.29
CA PRO A 23 15.71 -8.80 4.31
C PRO A 23 14.28 -8.42 3.89
N PRO A 24 13.27 -8.66 4.76
CA PRO A 24 11.90 -8.26 4.47
C PRO A 24 11.85 -6.73 4.41
N PRO A 25 11.11 -6.16 3.45
CA PRO A 25 10.98 -4.72 3.33
C PRO A 25 10.26 -4.16 4.57
N ASP A 26 10.73 -3.00 5.05
CA ASP A 26 10.03 -2.28 6.11
C ASP A 26 8.74 -1.68 5.54
N LEU A 27 7.60 -2.20 5.99
CA LEU A 27 6.29 -1.77 5.52
C LEU A 27 6.02 -0.29 5.81
N THR A 28 6.63 0.31 6.83
CA THR A 28 6.50 1.75 7.09
C THR A 28 7.16 2.59 6.01
N LEU A 29 8.27 2.11 5.43
CA LEU A 29 8.96 2.74 4.31
C LEU A 29 8.24 2.47 2.98
N GLU A 30 7.78 1.23 2.76
CA GLU A 30 7.03 0.88 1.55
C GLU A 30 5.70 1.65 1.47
N ALA A 31 5.05 1.93 2.61
CA ALA A 31 3.84 2.77 2.65
C ALA A 31 4.09 4.15 2.03
N ARG A 32 5.29 4.70 2.25
CA ARG A 32 5.70 5.99 1.70
C ARG A 32 6.12 5.90 0.24
N LEU A 33 6.77 4.81 -0.15
CA LEU A 33 7.27 4.61 -1.51
C LEU A 33 6.13 4.28 -2.51
N ARG A 34 5.22 3.39 -2.12
CA ARG A 34 4.20 2.78 -2.99
C ARG A 34 2.77 3.17 -2.62
N GLY A 35 2.56 3.78 -1.47
CA GLY A 35 1.24 4.14 -0.96
C GLY A 35 0.63 3.08 -0.04
N THR A 36 -0.44 3.46 0.64
CA THR A 36 -1.21 2.59 1.54
C THR A 36 -1.95 1.49 0.80
N ASP A 37 -2.47 1.80 -0.39
CA ASP A 37 -3.24 0.85 -1.20
C ASP A 37 -2.39 -0.36 -1.60
N TRP A 38 -1.09 -0.12 -1.85
CA TRP A 38 -0.14 -1.20 -2.14
C TRP A 38 -0.01 -2.17 -0.96
N ILE A 39 0.08 -1.67 0.27
CA ILE A 39 0.17 -2.52 1.47
C ILE A 39 -1.13 -3.28 1.68
N TYR A 40 -2.26 -2.60 1.53
CA TYR A 40 -3.57 -3.23 1.65
C TYR A 40 -3.72 -4.39 0.66
N SER A 41 -3.43 -4.16 -0.62
CA SER A 41 -3.47 -5.21 -1.65
C SER A 41 -2.40 -6.28 -1.42
N TYR A 42 -1.23 -5.93 -0.91
CA TYR A 42 -0.19 -6.90 -0.56
C TYR A 42 -0.64 -7.83 0.57
N LEU A 43 -1.26 -7.33 1.63
CA LEU A 43 -1.75 -8.15 2.74
C LEU A 43 -2.93 -9.05 2.34
N LEU A 44 -3.77 -8.59 1.41
CA LEU A 44 -4.89 -9.39 0.90
C LEU A 44 -4.46 -10.42 -0.16
N GLY A 45 -3.42 -10.11 -0.94
CA GLY A 45 -3.05 -10.82 -2.14
C GLY A 45 -2.31 -12.15 -1.96
N PHE A 46 -2.18 -12.66 -0.72
CA PHE A 46 -1.52 -13.94 -0.48
C PHE A 46 -2.38 -15.12 -0.94
N TYR A 47 -1.79 -15.98 -1.76
CA TYR A 47 -2.40 -17.22 -2.24
C TYR A 47 -1.42 -18.39 -2.12
N LYS A 48 -1.95 -19.60 -2.07
CA LYS A 48 -1.20 -20.84 -1.98
C LYS A 48 -0.48 -21.13 -3.30
N ASP A 49 0.82 -21.35 -3.20
CA ASP A 49 1.69 -21.72 -4.32
C ASP A 49 2.69 -22.78 -3.84
N PRO A 50 2.44 -24.07 -4.14
CA PRO A 50 3.32 -25.17 -3.75
C PRO A 50 4.73 -25.10 -4.35
N SER A 51 4.96 -24.27 -5.37
CA SER A 51 6.30 -24.10 -5.97
C SER A 51 7.23 -23.26 -5.09
N ARG A 52 6.68 -22.50 -4.14
CA ARG A 52 7.42 -21.60 -3.26
C ARG A 52 7.91 -22.31 -2.01
N PRO A 53 9.09 -21.97 -1.47
CA PRO A 53 9.58 -22.55 -0.21
C PRO A 53 8.64 -22.32 0.98
N THR A 54 7.94 -21.19 1.00
CA THR A 54 6.95 -20.81 2.02
C THR A 54 5.55 -21.35 1.73
N GLY A 55 5.33 -22.00 0.58
CA GLY A 55 4.02 -22.52 0.16
C GLY A 55 3.01 -21.45 -0.28
N VAL A 56 3.41 -20.18 -0.30
CA VAL A 56 2.54 -19.04 -0.67
C VAL A 56 3.26 -18.07 -1.62
N ASN A 57 2.48 -17.38 -2.43
CA ASN A 57 2.91 -16.30 -3.30
C ASN A 57 1.93 -15.11 -3.20
N ASN A 58 2.21 -14.00 -3.88
CA ASN A 58 1.42 -12.78 -3.80
C ASN A 58 1.07 -12.21 -5.18
N THR A 59 -0.10 -11.59 -5.32
CA THR A 59 -0.57 -11.01 -6.60
C THR A 59 0.05 -9.66 -6.94
N VAL A 60 0.57 -8.94 -5.94
CA VAL A 60 1.17 -7.61 -6.08
C VAL A 60 2.70 -7.66 -6.08
N PHE A 61 3.26 -8.66 -5.40
CA PHE A 61 4.71 -8.86 -5.29
C PHE A 61 5.10 -10.31 -5.60
N ASP A 62 5.45 -10.55 -6.86
CA ASP A 62 5.83 -11.87 -7.33
C ASP A 62 7.03 -12.44 -6.58
N LEU A 63 7.00 -13.75 -6.34
CA LEU A 63 8.09 -14.50 -5.72
C LEU A 63 8.43 -13.96 -4.32
N VAL A 64 7.41 -13.60 -3.56
CA VAL A 64 7.54 -13.20 -2.17
C VAL A 64 8.26 -14.29 -1.36
N ALA A 65 9.19 -13.89 -0.50
CA ALA A 65 9.91 -14.78 0.42
C ALA A 65 9.27 -14.80 1.82
N MET A 66 8.34 -13.88 2.08
CA MET A 66 7.60 -13.77 3.33
C MET A 66 6.49 -14.83 3.40
N PRO A 67 6.37 -15.58 4.51
CA PRO A 67 5.22 -16.46 4.74
C PRO A 67 3.96 -15.65 5.06
N ASN A 68 2.78 -16.22 4.81
CA ASN A 68 1.51 -15.58 5.16
C ASN A 68 1.25 -15.71 6.67
N VAL A 69 1.70 -14.71 7.44
CA VAL A 69 1.49 -14.67 8.91
C VAL A 69 0.01 -14.59 9.29
N LEU A 70 -0.83 -14.09 8.38
CA LEU A 70 -2.26 -13.86 8.60
C LEU A 70 -3.13 -15.01 8.08
N GLU A 71 -2.54 -16.09 7.57
CA GLU A 71 -3.25 -17.27 7.08
C GLU A 71 -4.30 -17.81 8.07
N PRO A 72 -4.05 -17.89 9.40
CA PRO A 72 -5.08 -18.37 10.33
C PRO A 72 -6.31 -17.44 10.43
N LEU A 73 -6.18 -16.17 10.06
CA LEU A 73 -7.28 -15.20 10.05
C LEU A 73 -7.97 -15.19 8.70
N GLN A 74 -7.20 -15.12 7.62
CA GLN A 74 -7.67 -15.06 6.24
C GLN A 74 -8.25 -16.38 5.72
N GLY A 75 -7.66 -17.49 6.13
CA GLY A 75 -7.83 -18.79 5.49
C GLY A 75 -6.84 -19.01 4.34
N VAL A 76 -7.03 -20.11 3.62
CA VAL A 76 -6.23 -20.47 2.45
C VAL A 76 -6.94 -19.97 1.20
N GLN A 77 -6.23 -19.19 0.39
CA GLN A 77 -6.70 -18.72 -0.91
C GLN A 77 -5.98 -19.42 -2.05
N GLU A 78 -6.70 -19.74 -3.11
CA GLU A 78 -6.14 -20.27 -4.36
C GLU A 78 -6.59 -19.40 -5.54
N LEU A 79 -5.79 -19.38 -6.61
CA LEU A 79 -6.15 -18.71 -7.85
C LEU A 79 -7.08 -19.64 -8.66
N VAL A 80 -8.29 -19.17 -8.93
CA VAL A 80 -9.32 -19.90 -9.67
C VAL A 80 -9.68 -19.18 -10.98
N CYS A 81 -10.18 -19.95 -11.93
CA CYS A 81 -10.79 -19.43 -13.14
C CYS A 81 -12.25 -19.04 -12.87
N ALA A 82 -12.51 -17.74 -12.74
CA ALA A 82 -13.84 -17.20 -12.51
C ALA A 82 -14.13 -16.01 -13.45
N GLU A 83 -15.42 -15.72 -13.61
CA GLU A 83 -15.86 -14.52 -14.33
C GLU A 83 -15.55 -13.27 -13.50
N THR A 84 -15.01 -12.26 -14.16
CA THR A 84 -14.60 -10.99 -13.56
C THR A 84 -15.18 -9.83 -14.33
N ASP A 85 -15.53 -8.76 -13.62
CA ASP A 85 -16.00 -7.53 -14.25
C ASP A 85 -14.82 -6.66 -14.76
N HIS A 86 -13.58 -7.07 -14.46
CA HIS A 86 -12.37 -6.35 -14.86
C HIS A 86 -11.87 -6.81 -16.24
N PRO A 87 -11.47 -5.88 -17.13
CA PRO A 87 -10.93 -6.23 -18.43
C PRO A 87 -9.64 -7.02 -18.30
N VAL A 88 -9.59 -8.18 -18.95
CA VAL A 88 -8.39 -9.04 -19.05
C VAL A 88 -7.68 -8.73 -20.36
N GLU A 89 -6.38 -8.48 -20.30
CA GLU A 89 -5.58 -8.14 -21.48
C GLU A 89 -5.67 -9.25 -22.54
N GLY A 90 -6.09 -8.89 -23.76
CA GLY A 90 -6.22 -9.82 -24.88
C GLY A 90 -7.48 -10.69 -24.87
N GLN A 91 -8.43 -10.45 -23.96
CA GLN A 91 -9.76 -11.08 -24.00
C GLN A 91 -10.84 -10.04 -24.28
N GLU A 92 -11.85 -10.45 -25.05
CA GLU A 92 -13.11 -9.73 -25.17
C GLU A 92 -14.09 -10.25 -24.11
N PRO A 93 -14.95 -9.39 -23.54
CA PRO A 93 -15.96 -9.83 -22.59
C PRO A 93 -16.92 -10.80 -23.28
N ASP A 94 -17.35 -11.82 -22.55
CA ASP A 94 -18.33 -12.78 -23.06
C ASP A 94 -19.60 -12.06 -23.53
N ALA A 95 -20.08 -12.40 -24.72
CA ALA A 95 -21.19 -11.70 -25.35
C ALA A 95 -22.53 -11.91 -24.61
N LEU A 96 -22.62 -12.93 -23.76
CA LEU A 96 -23.82 -13.24 -22.98
C LEU A 96 -23.79 -12.60 -21.59
N SER A 97 -22.69 -12.75 -20.84
CA SER A 97 -22.59 -12.22 -19.47
C SER A 97 -22.07 -10.78 -19.41
N GLY A 98 -21.36 -10.32 -20.45
CA GLY A 98 -20.63 -9.06 -20.45
C GLY A 98 -19.37 -9.07 -19.57
N LYS A 99 -18.94 -10.24 -19.09
CA LYS A 99 -17.82 -10.41 -18.14
C LYS A 99 -16.61 -11.08 -18.80
N TYR A 100 -15.44 -10.87 -18.22
CA TYR A 100 -14.17 -11.46 -18.68
C TYR A 100 -13.87 -12.74 -17.90
N GLN A 101 -13.18 -13.71 -18.51
CA GLN A 101 -12.78 -14.94 -17.83
C GLN A 101 -11.32 -14.87 -17.40
N SER A 102 -11.08 -14.73 -16.09
CA SER A 102 -9.72 -14.65 -15.53
C SER A 102 -9.41 -15.86 -14.66
N CYS A 103 -8.23 -16.45 -14.83
CA CYS A 103 -7.69 -17.50 -13.95
C CYS A 103 -6.88 -16.95 -12.77
N ASN A 104 -6.87 -15.63 -12.59
CA ASN A 104 -6.15 -14.95 -11.51
C ASN A 104 -7.12 -14.39 -10.46
N VAL A 105 -8.25 -15.05 -10.25
CA VAL A 105 -9.23 -14.63 -9.23
C VAL A 105 -8.90 -15.34 -7.92
N LEU A 106 -8.75 -14.58 -6.84
CA LEU A 106 -8.53 -15.13 -5.52
C LEU A 106 -9.85 -15.68 -4.97
N GLN A 107 -9.86 -16.96 -4.59
CA GLN A 107 -10.96 -17.58 -3.90
C GLN A 107 -10.47 -18.31 -2.65
N VAL A 108 -11.14 -18.07 -1.52
CA VAL A 108 -10.89 -18.80 -0.28
C VAL A 108 -11.37 -20.24 -0.43
N THR A 109 -10.45 -21.19 -0.37
CA THR A 109 -10.74 -22.63 -0.46
C THR A 109 -10.91 -23.27 0.92
N GLU A 110 -10.16 -22.78 1.92
CA GLU A 110 -10.29 -23.18 3.31
C GLU A 110 -10.55 -21.93 4.17
N PRO A 111 -11.68 -21.86 4.89
CA PRO A 111 -12.03 -20.66 5.64
C PRO A 111 -11.10 -20.43 6.83
N GLY A 112 -10.74 -19.17 7.05
CA GLY A 112 -10.01 -18.71 8.23
C GLY A 112 -10.91 -18.48 9.43
N ARG A 113 -10.38 -17.75 10.42
CA ARG A 113 -11.18 -17.30 11.58
C ARG A 113 -12.08 -16.11 11.28
N LEU A 114 -11.74 -15.29 10.28
CA LEU A 114 -12.50 -14.13 9.87
C LEU A 114 -13.22 -14.43 8.56
N GLU A 115 -14.43 -13.90 8.42
CA GLU A 115 -15.09 -13.88 7.11
C GLU A 115 -14.31 -12.96 6.15
N PRO A 116 -14.37 -13.18 4.82
CA PRO A 116 -13.59 -12.41 3.86
C PRO A 116 -13.75 -10.89 3.99
N ALA A 117 -14.99 -10.42 4.19
CA ALA A 117 -15.28 -9.00 4.39
C ALA A 117 -14.71 -8.44 5.71
N GLU A 118 -14.72 -9.23 6.78
CA GLU A 118 -14.13 -8.85 8.07
C GLU A 118 -12.59 -8.79 7.99
N PHE A 119 -11.99 -9.70 7.22
CA PHE A 119 -10.55 -9.69 6.98
C PHE A 119 -10.14 -8.45 6.18
N GLU A 120 -10.90 -8.09 5.14
CA GLU A 120 -10.69 -6.85 4.38
C GLU A 120 -10.78 -5.60 5.28
N GLU A 121 -11.80 -5.50 6.13
CA GLU A 121 -11.93 -4.39 7.09
C GLU A 121 -10.75 -4.35 8.07
N ALA A 122 -10.34 -5.50 8.61
CA ALA A 122 -9.19 -5.58 9.50
C ALA A 122 -7.88 -5.16 8.81
N MET A 123 -7.68 -5.52 7.55
CA MET A 123 -6.49 -5.13 6.78
C MET A 123 -6.51 -3.65 6.42
N TYR A 124 -7.69 -3.08 6.16
CA TYR A 124 -7.86 -1.65 5.94
C TYR A 124 -7.47 -0.86 7.19
N ASP A 125 -7.97 -1.25 8.36
CA ASP A 125 -7.64 -0.61 9.64
C ASP A 125 -6.16 -0.76 10.00
N LEU A 126 -5.59 -1.95 9.79
CA LEU A 126 -4.16 -2.19 10.00
C LEU A 126 -3.30 -1.30 9.10
N THR A 127 -3.66 -1.18 7.82
CA THR A 127 -2.94 -0.33 6.87
C THR A 127 -3.02 1.15 7.26
N ASN A 128 -4.18 1.61 7.68
CA ASN A 128 -4.37 2.98 8.18
C ASN A 128 -3.53 3.23 9.44
N PHE A 129 -3.47 2.25 10.35
CA PHE A 129 -2.62 2.33 11.54
C PHE A 129 -1.14 2.42 11.16
N LEU A 130 -0.66 1.56 10.26
CA LEU A 130 0.74 1.59 9.78
C LEU A 130 1.08 2.92 9.11
N ALA A 131 0.16 3.47 8.30
CA ALA A 131 0.34 4.77 7.67
C ALA A 131 0.45 5.91 8.68
N TYR A 132 -0.38 5.88 9.73
CA TYR A 132 -0.33 6.88 10.81
C TYR A 132 0.98 6.79 11.61
N VAL A 133 1.41 5.58 11.97
CA VAL A 133 2.65 5.36 12.72
C VAL A 133 3.88 5.72 11.89
N GLY A 134 3.85 5.49 10.57
CA GLY A 134 4.91 5.89 9.65
C GLY A 134 5.03 7.40 9.46
N GLU A 135 3.92 8.16 9.57
CA GLU A 135 3.89 9.62 9.39
C GLU A 135 3.05 10.34 10.45
N PRO A 136 3.45 10.35 11.75
CA PRO A 136 2.63 10.91 12.82
C PRO A 136 2.41 12.43 12.68
N SER A 137 3.33 13.13 12.01
CA SER A 137 3.22 14.58 11.77
C SER A 137 2.30 14.96 10.61
N LYS A 138 1.77 13.99 9.85
CA LYS A 138 0.97 14.27 8.64
C LYS A 138 -0.27 15.11 8.95
N LEU A 139 -1.00 14.78 10.01
CA LEU A 139 -2.18 15.53 10.45
C LEU A 139 -1.85 16.98 10.81
N GLN A 140 -0.71 17.20 11.49
CA GLN A 140 -0.27 18.54 11.90
C GLN A 140 0.19 19.36 10.68
N ALA A 141 0.92 18.72 9.76
CA ALA A 141 1.33 19.34 8.50
C ALA A 141 0.13 19.74 7.65
N GLN A 142 -0.89 18.88 7.52
CA GLN A 142 -2.13 19.19 6.82
C GLN A 142 -2.91 20.34 7.48
N ALA A 143 -2.93 20.43 8.82
CA ALA A 143 -3.57 21.53 9.53
C ALA A 143 -2.85 22.88 9.35
N LEU A 144 -1.51 22.85 9.17
CA LEU A 144 -0.69 24.03 8.89
C LEU A 144 -0.75 24.46 7.42
N ALA A 145 -0.91 23.51 6.49
CA ALA A 145 -0.84 23.77 5.05
C ALA A 145 -1.76 24.89 4.56
N PRO A 146 -3.06 24.97 4.92
CA PRO A 146 -3.91 26.09 4.51
C PRO A 146 -3.39 27.45 4.98
N LYS A 147 -2.91 27.52 6.24
CA LYS A 147 -2.38 28.76 6.82
C LYS A 147 -1.12 29.23 6.09
N VAL A 148 -0.22 28.28 5.78
CA VAL A 148 1.02 28.54 5.04
C VAL A 148 0.72 28.94 3.60
N LEU A 149 -0.21 28.27 2.91
CA LEU A 149 -0.58 28.60 1.53
C LEU A 149 -1.21 30.00 1.43
N ILE A 150 -2.06 30.39 2.37
CA ILE A 150 -2.63 31.75 2.42
C ILE A 150 -1.52 32.78 2.65
N PHE A 151 -0.61 32.51 3.59
CA PHE A 151 0.53 33.40 3.84
C PHE A 151 1.41 33.56 2.60
N ILE A 152 1.78 32.45 1.94
CA ILE A 152 2.59 32.46 0.71
C ILE A 152 1.86 33.21 -0.41
N PHE A 153 0.55 33.05 -0.55
CA PHE A 153 -0.23 33.76 -1.56
C PHE A 153 -0.19 35.28 -1.34
N ILE A 154 -0.50 35.73 -0.12
CA ILE A 154 -0.48 37.16 0.25
C ILE A 154 0.92 37.74 0.09
N PHE A 155 1.92 37.05 0.64
CA PHE A 155 3.32 37.45 0.51
C PHE A 155 3.77 37.48 -0.95
N GLY A 156 3.33 36.52 -1.76
CA GLY A 156 3.59 36.45 -3.20
C GLY A 156 3.05 37.66 -3.95
N VAL A 157 1.85 38.15 -3.61
CA VAL A 157 1.31 39.40 -4.18
C VAL A 157 2.17 40.61 -3.78
N ILE A 158 2.56 40.73 -2.51
CA ILE A 158 3.40 41.84 -2.03
C ILE A 158 4.78 41.80 -2.71
N ALA A 159 5.41 40.63 -2.76
CA ALA A 159 6.69 40.41 -3.42
C ALA A 159 6.63 40.69 -4.92
N TYR A 160 5.52 40.33 -5.58
CA TYR A 160 5.29 40.66 -6.99
C TYR A 160 5.17 42.16 -7.23
N LEU A 161 4.41 42.88 -6.39
CA LEU A 161 4.31 44.34 -6.47
C LEU A 161 5.67 45.01 -6.22
N LEU A 162 6.43 44.52 -5.24
CA LEU A 162 7.78 45.00 -4.95
C LEU A 162 8.73 44.77 -6.12
N LYS A 163 8.71 43.57 -6.72
CA LYS A 163 9.48 43.25 -7.93
C LYS A 163 9.14 44.22 -9.06
N ARG A 164 7.85 44.47 -9.29
CA ARG A 164 7.38 45.38 -10.35
C ARG A 164 7.94 46.80 -10.16
N GLU A 165 7.98 47.30 -8.94
CA GLU A 165 8.53 48.63 -8.63
C GLU A 165 10.05 48.69 -8.85
N TYR A 166 10.81 47.72 -8.33
CA TYR A 166 12.27 47.67 -8.53
C TYR A 166 12.71 47.55 -9.99
N TRP A 167 11.90 46.88 -10.81
CA TRP A 167 12.20 46.66 -12.23
C TRP A 167 11.75 47.81 -13.14
N ARG A 168 11.05 48.81 -12.59
CA ARG A 168 10.60 49.98 -13.34
C ARG A 168 11.78 50.80 -13.89
N ASP A 169 12.86 50.91 -13.12
CA ASP A 169 13.98 51.81 -13.46
C ASP A 169 15.05 51.12 -14.34
N ILE A 170 14.83 49.85 -14.71
CA ILE A 170 15.76 49.03 -15.54
C ILE A 170 15.18 48.85 -16.97
N HIS A 171 14.08 49.52 -17.32
CA HIS A 171 13.53 49.60 -18.69
C HIS A 171 13.47 51.04 -19.19
#